data_AF-Q5JDY2-F1
#
_entry.id   AF-Q5JDY2-F1
#
_cell.length_a   1.000
_cell.length_b   1.000
_cell.length_c   1.000
_cell.angle_alpha   90.00
_cell.angle_beta   90.00
_cell.angle_gamma   90.00
#
_symmetry.space_group_name_H-M   'P 1'
#
loop_
_entity.id
_entity.type
_entity.pdbx_description
1 polymer ?
#
loop_
_entity_poly.entity_id
_entity_poly.type
_entity_poly.pdbx_seq_one_letter_code
_entity_poly.pdbx_strand_id
1 'polypeptide(L)'
;MGYGRTFGLWYLKWDGRDFRSLMKYHGDTTMSTVQEKLREVGIDSLVILDTGWGIEGKSMIYTGDPGEDAYTLSEFLSENVTMPYYVEIPYYKYRSDTPRGPDYWKRWIDVFVISSDYNLRGFYWNYECPMMFEAKAVGASWETVISELANRIHEAGFEFIWIPYMHYTTKSEIEGKRVFKKDSYNHHAAYYFDWVFLQPNYYKGELLPANSDTLKQWKMYVDDAKENLRNYRGVDNIYYEFECDGAVLNNPVYRQRACDYVQVLGKPPRRAYYYDVRVEALEYLNGVCDYV
;
A
#
# COMPACT_ATOMS: atom_id res chain seq x y z
N MET A 1 15.61 21.25 2.58
CA MET A 1 14.59 20.59 1.75
C MET A 1 14.75 19.10 1.97
N GLY A 2 13.83 18.45 2.69
CA GLY A 2 13.91 17.01 2.89
C GLY A 2 13.58 16.30 1.59
N TYR A 3 14.47 15.42 1.12
CA TYR A 3 14.17 14.48 0.04
C TYR A 3 12.91 13.69 0.45
N GLY A 4 11.91 13.62 -0.43
CA GLY A 4 10.66 12.91 -0.14
C GLY A 4 10.87 11.39 -0.07
N ARG A 5 10.04 10.70 0.71
CA ARG A 5 10.07 9.23 0.87
C ARG A 5 9.29 8.54 -0.24
N THR A 6 9.82 7.45 -0.78
CA THR A 6 9.15 6.56 -1.75
C THR A 6 9.10 5.12 -1.24
N PHE A 7 8.04 4.43 -1.62
CA PHE A 7 7.70 3.12 -1.07
C PHE A 7 7.59 2.12 -2.20
N GLY A 8 8.12 0.91 -2.01
CA GLY A 8 7.93 -0.22 -2.92
C GLY A 8 7.22 -1.36 -2.19
N LEU A 9 6.25 -2.01 -2.84
CA LEU A 9 5.64 -3.20 -2.27
C LEU A 9 6.62 -4.39 -2.35
N TRP A 10 6.70 -5.18 -1.28
CA TRP A 10 7.58 -6.34 -1.17
C TRP A 10 6.77 -7.56 -0.76
N TYR A 11 6.67 -8.52 -1.67
CA TYR A 11 5.80 -9.68 -1.49
C TYR A 11 6.55 -10.88 -0.93
N LEU A 12 6.01 -11.44 0.15
CA LEU A 12 6.46 -12.68 0.75
C LEU A 12 5.43 -13.80 0.54
N LYS A 13 5.83 -15.04 0.78
CA LYS A 13 4.91 -16.17 0.98
C LYS A 13 5.49 -17.13 1.99
N TRP A 14 4.65 -17.86 2.68
CA TRP A 14 5.01 -19.03 3.48
C TRP A 14 5.01 -20.29 2.61
N ASP A 15 6.10 -21.05 2.62
CA ASP A 15 6.22 -22.29 1.82
C ASP A 15 5.85 -23.57 2.59
N GLY A 16 5.46 -23.45 3.86
CA GLY A 16 5.23 -24.56 4.78
C GLY A 16 6.34 -24.73 5.83
N ARG A 17 7.50 -24.10 5.64
CA ARG A 17 8.65 -24.17 6.54
C ARG A 17 9.26 -22.80 6.84
N ASP A 18 9.34 -21.94 5.85
CA ASP A 18 9.97 -20.62 5.95
C ASP A 18 9.27 -19.60 5.02
N PHE A 19 9.57 -18.32 5.22
CA PHE A 19 9.16 -17.28 4.30
C PHE A 19 10.06 -17.26 3.07
N ARG A 20 9.46 -16.96 1.93
CA ARG A 20 10.15 -16.75 0.66
C ARG A 20 9.73 -15.43 0.06
N SER A 21 10.73 -14.63 -0.32
CA SER A 21 10.48 -13.49 -1.19
C SER A 21 9.97 -13.96 -2.55
N LEU A 22 8.96 -13.26 -3.07
CA LEU A 22 8.49 -13.43 -4.44
C LEU A 22 9.19 -12.48 -5.42
N MET A 23 9.89 -11.50 -4.87
CA MET A 23 10.55 -10.44 -5.60
C MET A 23 11.72 -10.98 -6.44
N LYS A 24 11.90 -10.41 -7.63
CA LYS A 24 12.92 -10.83 -8.59
C LYS A 24 13.43 -9.68 -9.45
N TYR A 25 14.68 -9.81 -9.87
CA TYR A 25 15.33 -8.94 -10.83
C TYR A 25 16.07 -9.76 -11.88
N HIS A 26 15.64 -9.69 -13.16
CA HIS A 26 16.20 -10.52 -14.25
C HIS A 26 16.27 -12.03 -13.92
N GLY A 27 15.33 -12.52 -13.10
CA GLY A 27 15.28 -13.90 -12.64
C GLY A 27 16.10 -14.20 -11.38
N ASP A 28 16.94 -13.27 -10.90
CA ASP A 28 17.56 -13.38 -9.58
C ASP A 28 16.51 -13.11 -8.49
N THR A 29 16.40 -14.03 -7.54
CA THR A 29 15.48 -13.96 -6.39
C THR A 29 16.21 -13.72 -5.07
N THR A 30 17.51 -13.44 -5.12
CA THR A 30 18.34 -13.15 -3.95
C THR A 30 17.90 -11.83 -3.34
N MET A 31 17.42 -11.86 -2.09
CA MET A 31 16.81 -10.71 -1.44
C MET A 31 17.73 -9.49 -1.39
N SER A 32 19.03 -9.69 -1.12
CA SER A 32 20.01 -8.59 -1.08
C SER A 32 20.17 -7.92 -2.44
N THR A 33 20.29 -8.70 -3.52
CA THR A 33 20.37 -8.17 -4.90
C THR A 33 19.13 -7.35 -5.24
N VAL A 34 17.95 -7.89 -4.97
CA VAL A 34 16.69 -7.21 -5.30
C VAL A 34 16.52 -5.93 -4.47
N GLN A 35 16.87 -5.93 -3.19
CA GLN A 35 16.85 -4.73 -2.33
C GLN A 35 17.84 -3.66 -2.82
N GLU A 36 19.03 -4.06 -3.25
CA GLU A 36 19.99 -3.14 -3.86
C GLU A 36 19.40 -2.49 -5.12
N LYS A 37 18.77 -3.26 -6.00
CA LYS A 37 18.13 -2.73 -7.20
C LYS A 37 16.95 -1.82 -6.93
N LEU A 38 16.13 -2.13 -5.92
CA LEU A 38 15.07 -1.22 -5.48
C LEU A 38 15.64 0.14 -5.04
N ARG A 39 16.75 0.15 -4.28
CA ARG A 39 17.43 1.40 -3.91
C ARG A 39 17.97 2.16 -5.12
N GLU A 40 18.58 1.47 -6.09
CA GLU A 40 19.10 2.08 -7.32
C GLU A 40 18.00 2.78 -8.14
N VAL A 41 16.79 2.19 -8.19
CA VAL A 41 15.64 2.80 -8.89
C VAL A 41 14.89 3.84 -8.03
N GLY A 42 15.42 4.14 -6.84
CA GLY A 42 14.97 5.24 -5.99
C GLY A 42 14.03 4.86 -4.86
N ILE A 43 13.73 3.58 -4.64
CA ILE A 43 12.89 3.11 -3.53
C ILE A 43 13.68 3.12 -2.22
N ASP A 44 13.14 3.79 -1.21
CA ASP A 44 13.79 4.01 0.08
C ASP A 44 13.08 3.33 1.26
N SER A 45 11.82 2.90 1.09
CA SER A 45 11.11 2.06 2.06
C SER A 45 10.37 0.91 1.38
N LEU A 46 10.22 -0.21 2.09
CA LEU A 46 9.42 -1.37 1.64
C LEU A 46 8.09 -1.44 2.40
N VAL A 47 7.03 -1.88 1.74
CA VAL A 47 5.79 -2.31 2.39
C VAL A 47 5.66 -3.81 2.21
N ILE A 48 5.83 -4.57 3.29
CA ILE A 48 5.83 -6.04 3.30
C ILE A 48 4.39 -6.55 3.26
N LEU A 49 4.10 -7.41 2.27
CA LEU A 49 2.76 -7.93 2.00
C LEU A 49 2.74 -9.45 1.87
N ASP A 50 1.60 -10.06 2.20
CA ASP A 50 1.43 -11.50 2.11
C ASP A 50 1.32 -12.05 0.69
N THR A 51 0.96 -11.28 -0.35
CA THR A 51 1.13 -11.58 -1.80
C THR A 51 0.44 -10.53 -2.69
N GLY A 52 0.62 -10.60 -4.03
CA GLY A 52 -0.14 -9.80 -5.02
C GLY A 52 -1.47 -10.44 -5.48
N TRP A 53 -2.41 -9.60 -5.96
CA TRP A 53 -3.81 -9.86 -6.39
C TRP A 53 -4.47 -11.20 -6.06
N GLY A 54 -5.53 -11.15 -5.24
CA GLY A 54 -6.59 -12.17 -5.16
C GLY A 54 -6.30 -13.33 -4.21
N ILE A 55 -5.19 -13.24 -3.48
CA ILE A 55 -4.73 -14.23 -2.50
C ILE A 55 -4.40 -13.61 -1.14
N GLU A 56 -4.92 -12.41 -0.85
CA GLU A 56 -4.79 -11.74 0.44
C GLU A 56 -5.25 -12.68 1.57
N GLY A 57 -4.42 -12.84 2.59
CA GLY A 57 -4.64 -13.75 3.72
C GLY A 57 -4.43 -15.23 3.41
N LYS A 58 -3.99 -15.64 2.21
CA LYS A 58 -3.94 -17.07 1.80
C LYS A 58 -2.54 -17.67 1.76
N SER A 59 -1.52 -16.83 1.83
CA SER A 59 -0.14 -17.12 1.43
C SER A 59 0.87 -17.00 2.56
N MET A 60 0.60 -16.22 3.61
CA MET A 60 1.43 -16.16 4.82
C MET A 60 0.88 -17.10 5.89
N ILE A 61 1.77 -17.56 6.77
CA ILE A 61 1.36 -18.35 7.93
C ILE A 61 0.67 -17.43 8.93
N TYR A 62 -0.66 -17.47 8.91
CA TYR A 62 -1.48 -16.82 9.93
C TYR A 62 -2.25 -17.88 10.69
N THR A 63 -1.54 -18.64 11.51
CA THR A 63 -2.05 -19.76 12.31
C THR A 63 -3.27 -19.40 13.15
N GLY A 64 -3.46 -18.10 13.42
CA GLY A 64 -4.54 -17.57 14.24
C GLY A 64 -4.04 -17.13 15.61
N ASP A 65 -2.80 -17.45 15.97
CA ASP A 65 -2.10 -16.87 17.11
C ASP A 65 -1.36 -15.59 16.66
N PRO A 66 -1.89 -14.39 16.96
CA PRO A 66 -1.25 -13.14 16.55
C PRO A 66 0.14 -12.94 17.14
N GLY A 67 0.48 -13.60 18.26
CA GLY A 67 1.80 -13.51 18.88
C GLY A 67 2.83 -14.33 18.14
N GLU A 68 2.53 -15.61 17.89
CA GLU A 68 3.43 -16.50 17.15
C GLU A 68 3.59 -16.05 15.69
N ASP A 69 2.47 -15.69 15.04
CA ASP A 69 2.47 -15.25 13.63
C ASP A 69 3.31 -13.97 13.45
N ALA A 70 3.17 -12.98 14.35
CA ALA A 70 3.92 -11.74 14.30
C ALA A 70 5.41 -11.94 14.64
N TYR A 71 5.72 -12.72 15.68
CA TYR A 71 7.09 -12.98 16.09
C TYR A 71 7.89 -13.66 14.98
N THR A 72 7.33 -14.74 14.41
CA THR A 72 7.95 -15.52 13.34
C THR A 72 8.26 -14.65 12.11
N LEU A 73 7.32 -13.79 11.71
CA LEU A 73 7.56 -12.86 10.61
C LEU A 73 8.60 -11.79 10.97
N SER A 74 8.53 -11.22 12.17
CA SER A 74 9.49 -10.18 12.60
C SER A 74 10.93 -10.68 12.66
N GLU A 75 11.15 -11.94 13.07
CA GLU A 75 12.46 -12.58 13.12
C GLU A 75 13.02 -12.73 11.70
N PHE A 76 12.22 -13.30 10.79
CA PHE A 76 12.60 -13.42 9.38
C PHE A 76 12.94 -12.07 8.74
N LEU A 77 12.13 -11.03 8.99
CA LEU A 77 12.37 -9.70 8.43
C LEU A 77 13.65 -9.08 8.98
N SER A 78 13.91 -9.21 10.28
CA SER A 78 15.11 -8.68 10.93
C SER A 78 16.40 -9.30 10.41
N GLU A 79 16.35 -10.56 9.97
CA GLU A 79 17.49 -11.26 9.39
C GLU A 79 17.70 -10.97 7.89
N ASN A 80 16.63 -10.70 7.15
CA ASN A 80 16.65 -10.72 5.68
C ASN A 80 16.37 -9.37 5.01
N VAL A 81 15.75 -8.41 5.71
CA VAL A 81 15.39 -7.10 5.18
C VAL A 81 16.31 -6.02 5.75
N THR A 82 17.05 -5.37 4.85
CA THR A 82 18.06 -4.35 5.18
C THR A 82 17.60 -2.92 4.83
N MET A 83 16.39 -2.78 4.34
CA MET A 83 15.76 -1.50 4.01
C MET A 83 14.75 -1.11 5.10
N PRO A 84 14.52 0.19 5.33
CA PRO A 84 13.37 0.62 6.10
C PRO A 84 12.09 -0.06 5.59
N TYR A 85 11.26 -0.60 6.49
CA TYR A 85 10.08 -1.34 6.08
C TYR A 85 8.86 -1.08 6.94
N TYR A 86 7.70 -1.32 6.34
CA TYR A 86 6.39 -1.34 6.98
C TYR A 86 5.82 -2.73 6.85
N VAL A 87 5.23 -3.26 7.91
CA VAL A 87 4.59 -4.58 7.85
C VAL A 87 3.08 -4.44 7.78
N GLU A 88 2.44 -5.28 6.97
CA GLU A 88 0.99 -5.33 6.96
C GLU A 88 0.39 -5.76 8.30
N ILE A 89 -0.78 -5.21 8.61
CA ILE A 89 -1.71 -5.73 9.61
C ILE A 89 -2.70 -6.60 8.84
N PRO A 90 -2.67 -7.94 9.00
CA PRO A 90 -3.47 -8.82 8.17
C PRO A 90 -4.96 -8.68 8.54
N TYR A 91 -5.76 -8.28 7.55
CA TYR A 91 -7.19 -8.08 7.76
C TYR A 91 -7.96 -9.42 7.79
N TYR A 92 -7.65 -10.31 6.86
CA TYR A 92 -8.36 -11.58 6.68
C TYR A 92 -7.76 -12.73 7.50
N LYS A 93 -8.62 -13.65 7.94
CA LYS A 93 -8.22 -14.94 8.51
C LYS A 93 -7.54 -15.80 7.44
N TYR A 94 -6.66 -16.70 7.87
CA TYR A 94 -5.92 -17.53 6.94
C TYR A 94 -6.86 -18.32 6.02
N ARG A 95 -6.68 -18.15 4.71
CA ARG A 95 -7.50 -18.82 3.67
C ARG A 95 -9.01 -18.60 3.86
N SER A 96 -9.41 -17.41 4.28
CA SER A 96 -10.81 -17.08 4.54
C SER A 96 -11.10 -15.61 4.23
N ASP A 97 -12.28 -15.34 3.69
CA ASP A 97 -12.79 -13.96 3.51
C ASP A 97 -13.36 -13.36 4.81
N THR A 98 -13.17 -14.05 5.94
CA THR A 98 -13.62 -13.58 7.26
C THR A 98 -12.58 -12.64 7.86
N PRO A 99 -12.98 -11.45 8.35
CA PRO A 99 -12.06 -10.55 9.03
C PRO A 99 -11.54 -11.14 10.35
N ARG A 100 -10.34 -10.72 10.72
CA ARG A 100 -9.83 -10.86 12.08
C ARG A 100 -10.51 -9.87 13.01
N GLY A 101 -10.34 -10.09 14.31
CA GLY A 101 -10.89 -9.21 15.34
C GLY A 101 -9.88 -8.19 15.84
N PRO A 102 -10.33 -7.11 16.50
CA PRO A 102 -9.47 -6.09 17.10
C PRO A 102 -8.36 -6.64 18.00
N ASP A 103 -8.64 -7.67 18.80
CA ASP A 103 -7.66 -8.26 19.71
C ASP A 103 -6.49 -8.91 18.97
N TYR A 104 -6.74 -9.50 17.80
CA TYR A 104 -5.69 -10.04 16.95
C TYR A 104 -4.79 -8.92 16.45
N TRP A 105 -5.37 -7.86 15.87
CA TRP A 105 -4.60 -6.74 15.32
C TRP A 105 -3.77 -6.01 16.38
N LYS A 106 -4.33 -5.83 17.58
CA LYS A 106 -3.59 -5.23 18.71
C LYS A 106 -2.41 -6.09 19.11
N ARG A 107 -2.63 -7.40 19.32
CA ARG A 107 -1.55 -8.30 19.73
C ARG A 107 -0.46 -8.43 18.65
N TRP A 108 -0.84 -8.40 17.38
CA TRP A 108 0.07 -8.36 16.24
C TRP A 108 1.01 -7.15 16.32
N ILE A 109 0.45 -5.95 16.49
CA ILE A 109 1.24 -4.71 16.64
C ILE A 109 2.18 -4.80 17.84
N ASP A 110 1.67 -5.27 18.99
CA ASP A 110 2.45 -5.36 20.24
C ASP A 110 3.70 -6.18 20.08
N VAL A 111 3.58 -7.32 19.40
CA VAL A 111 4.69 -8.22 19.18
C VAL A 111 5.69 -7.60 18.23
N PHE A 112 5.25 -7.05 17.09
CA PHE A 112 6.15 -6.36 16.15
C PHE A 112 6.94 -5.22 16.79
N VAL A 113 6.29 -4.42 17.65
CA VAL A 113 6.93 -3.31 18.38
C VAL A 113 8.10 -3.78 19.25
N ILE A 114 8.03 -4.99 19.82
CA ILE A 114 9.06 -5.50 20.74
C ILE A 114 10.06 -6.46 20.09
N SER A 115 9.71 -7.12 18.99
CA SER A 115 10.53 -8.18 18.38
C SER A 115 11.24 -7.76 17.10
N SER A 116 10.90 -6.62 16.51
CA SER A 116 11.50 -6.16 15.25
C SER A 116 12.83 -5.43 15.44
N ASP A 117 13.60 -5.39 14.37
CA ASP A 117 14.82 -4.59 14.28
C ASP A 117 14.57 -3.07 14.17
N TYR A 118 15.65 -2.32 14.00
CA TYR A 118 15.62 -0.86 13.84
C TYR A 118 15.15 -0.39 12.44
N ASN A 119 14.95 -1.30 11.49
CA ASN A 119 14.48 -1.00 10.14
C ASN A 119 12.95 -0.90 10.08
N LEU A 120 12.21 -1.50 11.03
CA LEU A 120 10.78 -1.29 11.14
C LEU A 120 10.46 0.22 11.29
N ARG A 121 9.64 0.73 10.37
CA ARG A 121 9.12 2.12 10.37
C ARG A 121 7.66 2.19 10.75
N GLY A 122 6.92 1.09 10.57
CA GLY A 122 5.59 0.96 11.12
C GLY A 122 4.74 -0.03 10.35
N PHE A 123 3.46 0.31 10.19
CA PHE A 123 2.45 -0.67 9.82
C PHE A 123 1.64 -0.22 8.61
N TYR A 124 1.16 -1.19 7.84
CA TYR A 124 0.26 -0.98 6.71
C TYR A 124 -1.09 -1.63 7.00
N TRP A 125 -2.17 -0.86 6.88
CA TRP A 125 -3.53 -1.39 6.98
C TRP A 125 -3.95 -2.05 5.66
N ASN A 126 -3.98 -3.39 5.62
CA ASN A 126 -4.19 -4.17 4.40
C ASN A 126 -5.64 -4.12 3.88
N TYR A 127 -6.64 -3.73 4.67
CA TYR A 127 -8.00 -3.61 4.12
C TYR A 127 -8.14 -2.36 3.24
N GLU A 128 -8.01 -2.58 1.93
CA GLU A 128 -8.00 -1.52 0.90
C GLU A 128 -9.38 -0.93 0.62
N CYS A 129 -10.44 -1.31 1.35
CA CYS A 129 -11.78 -0.80 1.09
C CYS A 129 -11.98 0.58 1.73
N PRO A 130 -12.09 1.67 0.95
CA PRO A 130 -12.34 2.99 1.50
C PRO A 130 -13.68 3.08 2.23
N MET A 131 -14.69 2.32 1.79
CA MET A 131 -16.05 2.35 2.33
C MET A 131 -16.19 1.63 3.68
N MET A 132 -15.09 1.12 4.25
CA MET A 132 -15.13 0.38 5.50
C MET A 132 -15.79 1.19 6.62
N PHE A 133 -15.55 2.50 6.69
CA PHE A 133 -16.09 3.35 7.76
C PHE A 133 -17.61 3.57 7.73
N GLU A 134 -18.28 3.16 6.67
CA GLU A 134 -19.75 3.15 6.59
C GLU A 134 -20.37 1.88 7.21
N ALA A 135 -19.54 0.89 7.54
CA ALA A 135 -19.94 -0.39 8.11
C ALA A 135 -19.43 -0.56 9.56
N LYS A 136 -19.71 -1.73 10.14
CA LYS A 136 -19.15 -2.17 11.43
C LYS A 136 -18.05 -3.22 11.21
N ALA A 137 -16.95 -3.10 11.95
CA ALA A 137 -15.92 -4.12 12.08
C ALA A 137 -16.28 -5.07 13.22
N VAL A 138 -16.73 -6.29 12.91
CA VAL A 138 -16.88 -7.37 13.91
C VAL A 138 -17.60 -6.89 15.21
N GLY A 139 -18.67 -6.10 15.07
CA GLY A 139 -19.47 -5.57 16.18
C GLY A 139 -19.09 -4.16 16.70
N ALA A 140 -17.96 -3.58 16.29
CA ALA A 140 -17.55 -2.21 16.62
C ALA A 140 -17.61 -1.28 15.38
N SER A 141 -17.60 0.04 15.57
CA SER A 141 -17.39 0.95 14.43
C SER A 141 -15.94 0.88 13.97
N TRP A 142 -15.73 1.03 12.66
CA TRP A 142 -14.39 1.07 12.08
C TRP A 142 -13.54 2.24 12.61
N GLU A 143 -14.17 3.38 12.90
CA GLU A 143 -13.46 4.52 13.50
C GLU A 143 -12.86 4.18 14.87
N THR A 144 -13.60 3.48 15.74
CA THR A 144 -13.08 3.06 17.05
C THR A 144 -11.91 2.10 16.90
N VAL A 145 -12.03 1.12 16.00
CA VAL A 145 -10.93 0.17 15.75
C VAL A 145 -9.69 0.89 15.23
N ILE A 146 -9.82 1.67 14.16
CA ILE A 146 -8.66 2.31 13.52
C ILE A 146 -8.02 3.35 14.43
N SER A 147 -8.81 4.14 15.17
CA SER A 147 -8.26 5.10 16.14
C SER A 147 -7.47 4.42 17.24
N GLU A 148 -7.93 3.28 17.75
CA GLU A 148 -7.21 2.51 18.77
C GLU A 148 -5.89 1.93 18.23
N LEU A 149 -5.91 1.35 17.02
CA LEU A 149 -4.70 0.84 16.38
C LEU A 149 -3.70 1.98 16.11
N ALA A 150 -4.16 3.11 15.57
CA ALA A 150 -3.34 4.28 15.27
C ALA A 150 -2.67 4.83 16.53
N ASN A 151 -3.43 5.07 17.61
CA ASN A 151 -2.86 5.51 18.89
C ASN A 151 -1.78 4.55 19.37
N ARG A 152 -2.03 3.25 19.30
CA ARG A 152 -1.08 2.24 19.76
C ARG A 152 0.21 2.22 18.94
N ILE A 153 0.12 2.42 17.63
CA ILE A 153 1.26 2.51 16.71
C ILE A 153 2.05 3.81 16.97
N HIS A 154 1.36 4.94 17.08
CA HIS A 154 1.96 6.26 17.26
C HIS A 154 2.60 6.42 18.64
N GLU A 155 1.97 5.92 19.71
CA GLU A 155 2.55 5.92 21.07
C GLU A 155 3.85 5.08 21.14
N ALA A 156 3.96 4.04 20.30
CA ALA A 156 5.18 3.26 20.15
C ALA A 156 6.23 3.90 19.23
N GLY A 157 5.94 5.07 18.63
CA GLY A 157 6.86 5.82 17.78
C GLY A 157 6.96 5.36 16.33
N PHE A 158 5.98 4.59 15.86
CA PHE A 158 5.91 4.08 14.50
C PHE A 158 4.88 4.84 13.65
N GLU A 159 4.96 4.67 12.34
CA GLU A 159 4.05 5.28 11.37
C GLU A 159 2.95 4.30 10.92
N PHE A 160 1.82 4.83 10.46
CA PHE A 160 0.68 4.04 9.98
C PHE A 160 0.29 4.41 8.54
N ILE A 161 0.28 3.42 7.65
CA ILE A 161 0.03 3.60 6.22
C ILE A 161 -1.31 2.96 5.82
N TRP A 162 -1.99 3.59 4.86
CA TRP A 162 -3.14 3.00 4.18
C TRP A 162 -3.10 3.23 2.67
N ILE A 163 -3.54 2.24 1.91
CA ILE A 163 -3.58 2.30 0.45
C ILE A 163 -5.01 1.91 0.01
N PRO A 164 -5.98 2.83 0.10
CA PRO A 164 -7.35 2.52 -0.27
C PRO A 164 -7.54 2.44 -1.78
N TYR A 165 -8.27 1.41 -2.18
CA TYR A 165 -8.71 1.13 -3.53
C TYR A 165 -10.06 1.76 -3.82
N MET A 166 -10.09 2.76 -4.71
CA MET A 166 -11.26 3.64 -4.85
C MET A 166 -12.40 3.07 -5.70
N HIS A 167 -12.25 1.85 -6.28
CA HIS A 167 -13.29 1.16 -7.07
C HIS A 167 -14.02 2.04 -8.11
N TYR A 168 -13.31 3.00 -8.72
CA TYR A 168 -13.89 3.83 -9.78
C TYR A 168 -13.78 3.10 -11.11
N THR A 169 -14.93 2.76 -11.70
CA THR A 169 -14.98 2.14 -13.02
C THR A 169 -15.51 3.08 -14.10
N THR A 170 -16.13 4.20 -13.71
CA THR A 170 -16.69 5.20 -14.63
C THR A 170 -16.52 6.64 -14.12
N LYS A 171 -16.57 7.61 -15.04
CA LYS A 171 -16.58 9.05 -14.71
C LYS A 171 -17.71 9.42 -13.74
N SER A 172 -18.92 8.87 -13.94
CA SER A 172 -20.07 9.12 -13.07
C SER A 172 -19.85 8.62 -11.64
N GLU A 173 -19.07 7.56 -11.46
CA GLU A 173 -18.71 7.06 -10.14
C GLU A 173 -17.66 7.91 -9.46
N ILE A 174 -16.67 8.43 -10.20
CA ILE A 174 -15.70 9.40 -9.68
C ILE A 174 -16.42 10.65 -9.15
N GLU A 175 -17.40 11.15 -9.91
CA GLU A 175 -18.17 12.34 -9.54
C GLU A 175 -19.17 12.09 -8.41
N GLY A 176 -19.76 10.88 -8.35
CA GLY A 176 -20.84 10.50 -7.42
C GLY A 176 -20.40 9.85 -6.11
N LYS A 177 -19.39 8.97 -6.13
CA LYS A 177 -18.88 8.23 -4.95
C LYS A 177 -17.71 8.95 -4.32
N ARG A 178 -17.86 10.24 -3.99
CA ARG A 178 -16.80 11.04 -3.34
C ARG A 178 -16.48 10.47 -1.94
N VAL A 179 -15.66 9.42 -1.89
CA VAL A 179 -15.27 8.69 -0.69
C VAL A 179 -14.72 9.63 0.38
N PHE A 180 -13.88 10.60 -0.01
CA PHE A 180 -13.33 11.63 0.87
C PHE A 180 -14.06 12.98 0.77
N LYS A 181 -15.38 12.98 0.48
CA LYS A 181 -16.15 14.22 0.54
C LYS A 181 -16.04 14.82 1.93
N LYS A 182 -15.98 16.15 2.01
CA LYS A 182 -16.12 16.88 3.26
C LYS A 182 -17.30 16.31 4.08
N ASP A 183 -17.03 16.04 5.36
CA ASP A 183 -17.96 15.47 6.35
C ASP A 183 -18.39 14.00 6.11
N SER A 184 -17.70 13.26 5.24
CA SER A 184 -17.86 11.79 5.12
C SER A 184 -17.08 11.05 6.21
N TYR A 185 -17.50 9.82 6.54
CA TYR A 185 -16.77 8.96 7.47
C TYR A 185 -15.32 8.70 7.02
N ASN A 186 -15.08 8.54 5.71
CA ASN A 186 -13.72 8.28 5.21
C ASN A 186 -12.85 9.56 5.22
N HIS A 187 -13.44 10.74 5.18
CA HIS A 187 -12.73 12.00 5.43
C HIS A 187 -12.17 12.07 6.86
N HIS A 188 -12.76 11.37 7.83
CA HIS A 188 -12.22 11.31 9.20
C HIS A 188 -11.11 10.26 9.33
N ALA A 189 -11.17 9.20 8.51
CA ALA A 189 -10.24 8.10 8.53
C ALA A 189 -8.80 8.49 8.22
N ALA A 190 -8.60 9.38 7.25
CA ALA A 190 -7.26 9.80 6.83
C ALA A 190 -6.45 10.42 7.98
N TYR A 191 -7.10 10.96 9.02
CA TYR A 191 -6.45 11.54 10.20
C TYR A 191 -5.64 10.51 11.01
N TYR A 192 -6.00 9.23 10.96
CA TYR A 192 -5.36 8.19 11.75
C TYR A 192 -4.07 7.65 11.11
N PHE A 193 -3.77 8.04 9.88
CA PHE A 193 -2.64 7.52 9.11
C PHE A 193 -1.60 8.62 8.90
N ASP A 194 -0.33 8.25 8.81
CA ASP A 194 0.77 9.13 8.41
C ASP A 194 0.87 9.25 6.89
N TRP A 195 0.44 8.21 6.18
CA TRP A 195 0.45 8.17 4.72
C TRP A 195 -0.78 7.46 4.18
N VAL A 196 -1.53 8.12 3.30
CA VAL A 196 -2.67 7.56 2.57
C VAL A 196 -2.41 7.63 1.07
N PHE A 197 -2.27 6.48 0.41
CA PHE A 197 -2.01 6.41 -1.03
C PHE A 197 -3.27 6.00 -1.78
N LEU A 198 -3.97 6.96 -2.40
CA LEU A 198 -5.21 6.67 -3.12
C LEU A 198 -4.90 5.97 -4.45
N GLN A 199 -5.54 4.83 -4.69
CA GLN A 199 -5.41 4.07 -5.93
C GLN A 199 -6.55 4.36 -6.92
N PRO A 200 -6.26 4.71 -8.19
CA PRO A 200 -7.29 4.94 -9.20
C PRO A 200 -7.85 3.68 -9.89
N ASN A 201 -7.17 2.54 -9.80
CA ASN A 201 -7.32 1.40 -10.71
C ASN A 201 -7.08 1.70 -12.20
N TYR A 202 -6.49 2.85 -12.55
CA TYR A 202 -6.34 3.25 -13.96
C TYR A 202 -5.48 2.24 -14.73
N TYR A 203 -4.47 1.67 -14.08
CA TYR A 203 -3.57 0.70 -14.67
C TYR A 203 -4.29 -0.59 -15.09
N LYS A 204 -5.18 -1.14 -14.25
CA LYS A 204 -5.92 -2.40 -14.49
C LYS A 204 -7.33 -2.24 -15.05
N GLY A 205 -7.88 -1.02 -15.08
CA GLY A 205 -9.24 -0.78 -15.52
C GLY A 205 -9.47 -1.12 -17.00
N GLU A 206 -10.21 -2.19 -17.29
CA GLU A 206 -10.77 -2.45 -18.63
C GLU A 206 -11.95 -1.49 -18.95
N LEU A 207 -12.51 -0.85 -17.91
CA LEU A 207 -13.79 -0.13 -17.94
C LEU A 207 -13.67 1.38 -18.16
N LEU A 208 -12.47 1.94 -18.01
CA LEU A 208 -12.21 3.34 -18.31
C LEU A 208 -11.57 3.45 -19.71
N PRO A 209 -11.98 4.44 -20.54
CA PRO A 209 -11.21 4.77 -21.72
C PRO A 209 -9.77 5.03 -21.29
N ALA A 210 -8.82 4.25 -21.81
CA ALA A 210 -7.40 4.41 -21.51
C ALA A 210 -6.89 5.69 -22.20
N ASN A 211 -7.20 6.84 -21.62
CA ASN A 211 -6.68 8.11 -22.06
C ASN A 211 -6.32 9.00 -20.87
N SER A 212 -5.43 9.95 -21.13
CA SER A 212 -4.92 10.88 -20.12
C SER A 212 -6.01 11.77 -19.50
N ASP A 213 -7.16 11.95 -20.15
CA ASP A 213 -8.24 12.79 -19.61
C ASP A 213 -8.95 12.12 -18.42
N THR A 214 -9.10 10.79 -18.43
CA THR A 214 -9.62 10.06 -17.27
C THR A 214 -8.67 10.17 -16.08
N LEU A 215 -7.36 10.02 -16.30
CA LEU A 215 -6.38 10.15 -15.23
C LEU A 215 -6.28 11.58 -14.70
N LYS A 216 -6.42 12.60 -15.56
CA LYS A 216 -6.54 14.01 -15.14
C LYS A 216 -7.77 14.25 -14.26
N GLN A 217 -8.93 13.69 -14.62
CA GLN A 217 -10.15 13.80 -13.81
C GLN A 217 -9.98 13.16 -12.43
N TRP A 218 -9.35 11.98 -12.38
CA TRP A 218 -9.02 11.34 -11.10
C TRP A 218 -8.04 12.18 -10.29
N LYS A 219 -7.00 12.74 -10.93
CA LYS A 219 -6.04 13.62 -10.26
C LYS A 219 -6.77 14.81 -9.61
N MET A 220 -7.69 15.45 -10.34
CA MET A 220 -8.51 16.55 -9.81
C MET A 220 -9.33 16.12 -8.58
N TYR A 221 -9.89 14.91 -8.59
CA TYR A 221 -10.62 14.37 -7.45
C TYR A 221 -9.72 14.18 -6.21
N VAL A 222 -8.53 13.60 -6.40
CA VAL A 222 -7.57 13.43 -5.30
C VAL A 222 -7.03 14.77 -4.81
N ASP A 223 -6.86 15.75 -5.69
CA ASP A 223 -6.50 17.12 -5.31
C ASP A 223 -7.58 17.79 -4.46
N ASP A 224 -8.86 17.64 -4.84
CA ASP A 224 -9.99 18.08 -4.02
C ASP A 224 -10.01 17.38 -2.65
N ALA A 225 -9.74 16.07 -2.60
CA ALA A 225 -9.65 15.33 -1.33
C ALA A 225 -8.52 15.86 -0.43
N LYS A 226 -7.32 16.10 -0.99
CA LYS A 226 -6.18 16.71 -0.28
C LYS A 226 -6.54 18.09 0.27
N GLU A 227 -7.12 18.94 -0.56
CA GLU A 227 -7.50 20.31 -0.17
C GLU A 227 -8.56 20.30 0.95
N ASN A 228 -9.58 19.47 0.83
CA ASN A 228 -10.64 19.36 1.83
C ASN A 228 -10.10 18.90 3.20
N LEU A 229 -9.22 17.89 3.22
CA LEU A 229 -8.60 17.40 4.47
C LEU A 229 -7.68 18.42 5.11
N ARG A 230 -6.87 19.09 4.28
CA ARG A 230 -5.99 20.16 4.74
C ARG A 230 -6.78 21.31 5.36
N ASN A 231 -7.89 21.72 4.73
CA ASN A 231 -8.74 22.79 5.24
C ASN A 231 -9.53 22.40 6.51
N TYR A 232 -9.85 21.13 6.69
CA TYR A 232 -10.66 20.67 7.82
C TYR A 232 -9.83 20.38 9.08
N ARG A 233 -8.69 19.71 8.95
CA ARG A 233 -7.87 19.26 10.10
C ARG A 233 -6.38 19.57 9.99
N GLY A 234 -5.96 20.33 8.99
CA GLY A 234 -4.53 20.63 8.76
C GLY A 234 -3.71 19.42 8.34
N VAL A 235 -4.37 18.34 7.88
CA VAL A 235 -3.73 17.09 7.47
C VAL A 235 -3.29 17.19 6.01
N ASP A 236 -2.03 16.86 5.73
CA ASP A 236 -1.45 16.80 4.38
C ASP A 236 -0.69 15.49 4.19
N ASN A 237 -1.43 14.38 4.22
CA ASN A 237 -0.90 13.01 4.19
C ASN A 237 -1.47 12.17 3.05
N ILE A 238 -2.24 12.77 2.14
CA ILE A 238 -2.81 12.08 0.99
C ILE A 238 -1.86 12.19 -0.19
N TYR A 239 -1.57 11.04 -0.80
CA TYR A 239 -0.69 10.86 -1.93
C TYR A 239 -1.40 10.04 -3.01
N TYR A 240 -0.86 10.11 -4.22
CA TYR A 240 -1.27 9.22 -5.29
C TYR A 240 -0.51 7.92 -5.15
N GLU A 241 -1.18 6.79 -5.26
CA GLU A 241 -0.53 5.52 -5.57
C GLU A 241 -0.15 5.50 -7.06
N PHE A 242 1.00 4.91 -7.37
CA PHE A 242 1.52 4.77 -8.72
C PHE A 242 1.68 3.30 -9.08
N GLU A 243 0.60 2.74 -9.61
CA GLU A 243 0.57 1.34 -10.04
C GLU A 243 1.44 1.11 -11.28
N CYS A 244 2.33 0.13 -11.18
CA CYS A 244 3.10 -0.39 -12.30
C CYS A 244 3.46 -1.84 -12.02
N ASP A 245 3.07 -2.73 -12.93
CA ASP A 245 3.41 -4.14 -12.86
C ASP A 245 4.22 -4.60 -14.09
N GLY A 246 4.65 -5.85 -14.09
CA GLY A 246 5.45 -6.47 -15.13
C GLY A 246 4.74 -6.58 -16.49
N ALA A 247 3.44 -6.31 -16.59
CA ALA A 247 2.76 -6.17 -17.89
C ALA A 247 3.33 -5.00 -18.69
N VAL A 248 3.88 -3.96 -18.04
CA VAL A 248 4.60 -2.86 -18.71
C VAL A 248 5.73 -3.38 -19.61
N LEU A 249 6.30 -4.53 -19.28
CA LEU A 249 7.46 -5.05 -20.00
C LEU A 249 7.06 -5.71 -21.32
N ASN A 250 5.80 -6.09 -21.51
CA ASN A 250 5.36 -6.86 -22.68
C ASN A 250 4.08 -6.35 -23.35
N ASN A 251 3.37 -5.39 -22.75
CA ASN A 251 2.08 -4.92 -23.27
C ASN A 251 2.08 -3.40 -23.52
N PRO A 252 1.88 -2.96 -24.78
CA PRO A 252 1.92 -1.54 -25.13
C PRO A 252 0.83 -0.69 -24.45
N VAL A 253 -0.32 -1.27 -24.12
CA VAL A 253 -1.40 -0.55 -23.41
C VAL A 253 -0.95 -0.22 -21.98
N TYR A 254 -0.37 -1.18 -21.28
CA TYR A 254 0.14 -0.97 -19.92
C TYR A 254 1.36 -0.04 -19.90
N ARG A 255 2.19 -0.05 -20.95
CA ARG A 255 3.26 0.95 -21.16
C ARG A 255 2.70 2.36 -21.27
N GLN A 256 1.70 2.54 -22.13
CA GLN A 256 1.08 3.85 -22.30
C GLN A 256 0.47 4.33 -20.97
N ARG A 257 -0.27 3.46 -20.26
CA ARG A 257 -0.87 3.80 -18.97
C ARG A 257 0.16 4.19 -17.91
N ALA A 258 1.26 3.43 -17.82
CA ALA A 258 2.41 3.74 -16.98
C ALA A 258 2.97 5.14 -17.28
N CYS A 259 3.14 5.49 -18.55
CA CYS A 259 3.63 6.81 -18.94
C CYS A 259 2.60 7.93 -18.72
N ASP A 260 1.30 7.66 -18.91
CA ASP A 260 0.24 8.62 -18.59
C ASP A 260 0.31 9.04 -17.12
N TYR A 261 0.57 8.11 -16.20
CA TYR A 261 0.80 8.44 -14.79
C TYR A 261 1.99 9.37 -14.60
N VAL A 262 3.12 9.14 -15.28
CA VAL A 262 4.30 10.03 -15.19
C VAL A 262 3.95 11.43 -15.72
N GLN A 263 3.26 11.50 -16.85
CA GLN A 263 2.87 12.76 -17.50
C GLN A 263 1.86 13.56 -16.68
N VAL A 264 0.84 12.90 -16.13
CA VAL A 264 -0.28 13.58 -15.44
C VAL A 264 0.05 13.90 -13.99
N LEU A 265 0.69 12.97 -13.28
CA LEU A 265 0.98 13.15 -11.87
C LEU A 265 2.35 13.81 -11.65
N GLY A 266 3.29 13.66 -12.60
CA GLY A 266 4.69 14.10 -12.52
C GLY A 266 5.65 12.97 -12.15
N LYS A 267 6.96 13.23 -12.16
CA LYS A 267 7.99 12.25 -11.77
C LYS A 267 8.05 12.01 -10.25
N PRO A 268 8.59 10.87 -9.79
CA PRO A 268 8.70 10.50 -8.38
C PRO A 268 9.57 11.43 -7.54
N PRO A 269 9.02 12.08 -6.50
CA PRO A 269 9.72 11.94 -5.21
C PRO A 269 8.80 11.68 -4.00
N ARG A 270 7.48 11.41 -4.18
CA ARG A 270 6.51 11.21 -3.07
C ARG A 270 5.32 10.30 -3.42
N ARG A 271 5.53 9.04 -3.79
CA ARG A 271 4.40 8.09 -4.03
C ARG A 271 4.74 6.70 -3.53
N ALA A 272 3.69 5.95 -3.22
CA ALA A 272 3.77 4.49 -3.17
C ALA A 272 3.87 4.01 -4.61
N TYR A 273 4.93 3.26 -4.87
CA TYR A 273 5.20 2.64 -6.14
C TYR A 273 4.98 1.15 -6.00
N TYR A 274 4.62 0.57 -7.15
CA TYR A 274 5.03 -0.76 -7.53
C TYR A 274 4.19 -1.89 -6.94
N TYR A 275 3.43 -2.54 -7.83
CA TYR A 275 2.46 -3.56 -7.46
C TYR A 275 2.91 -4.98 -7.85
N ASP A 276 4.10 -5.15 -8.44
CA ASP A 276 4.54 -6.46 -8.91
C ASP A 276 5.76 -6.98 -8.15
N VAL A 277 6.28 -8.11 -8.61
CA VAL A 277 7.47 -8.76 -8.09
C VAL A 277 8.69 -8.56 -8.97
N ARG A 278 8.54 -8.02 -10.19
CA ARG A 278 9.60 -7.74 -11.17
C ARG A 278 10.19 -6.33 -11.13
N VAL A 279 11.39 -6.12 -10.58
CA VAL A 279 11.96 -4.77 -10.40
C VAL A 279 12.19 -4.04 -11.74
N GLU A 280 12.34 -4.78 -12.84
CA GLU A 280 12.55 -4.22 -14.17
C GLU A 280 11.40 -3.29 -14.64
N ALA A 281 10.19 -3.46 -14.08
CA ALA A 281 9.07 -2.57 -14.38
C ALA A 281 9.34 -1.12 -13.93
N LEU A 282 10.07 -0.94 -12.81
CA LEU A 282 10.47 0.37 -12.30
C LEU A 282 11.56 1.02 -13.15
N GLU A 283 12.52 0.24 -13.64
CA GLU A 283 13.55 0.73 -14.57
C GLU A 283 12.90 1.27 -15.86
N TYR A 284 11.88 0.56 -16.37
CA TYR A 284 11.13 1.01 -17.54
C TYR A 284 10.47 2.38 -17.30
N LEU A 285 9.79 2.55 -16.15
CA LEU A 285 9.17 3.82 -15.80
C LEU A 285 10.17 4.97 -15.75
N ASN A 286 11.31 4.75 -15.10
CA ASN A 286 12.34 5.78 -14.91
C ASN A 286 13.09 6.12 -16.21
N GLY A 287 13.21 5.18 -17.15
CA GLY A 287 14.01 5.37 -18.37
C GLY A 287 13.22 5.72 -19.63
N VAL A 288 11.97 5.26 -19.78
CA VAL A 288 11.25 5.32 -21.07
C VAL A 288 10.17 6.40 -21.10
N CYS A 289 9.48 6.63 -19.98
CA CYS A 289 8.41 7.64 -19.92
C CYS A 289 8.93 9.08 -19.88
N ASP A 290 10.25 9.28 -20.01
CA ASP A 290 10.95 10.56 -20.08
C ASP A 290 10.92 11.24 -21.47
N TYR A 291 10.56 10.48 -22.52
CA TYR A 291 10.67 10.91 -23.93
C TYR A 291 9.35 11.01 -24.69
N VAL A 292 8.20 10.99 -23.99
CA VAL A 292 6.86 11.09 -24.59
C VAL A 292 6.12 12.32 -24.11
#